data_AF-A0A370NQ93-F1
#
_entry.id   AF-A0A370NQ93-F1
#
_cell.length_a   1.000
_cell.length_b   1.000
_cell.length_c   1.000
_cell.angle_alpha   90.00
_cell.angle_beta   90.00
_cell.angle_gamma   90.00
#
_symmetry.space_group_name_H-M   'P 1'
#
loop_
_entity.id
_entity.type
_entity.pdbx_description
1 polymer ?
#
loop_
_entity_poly.entity_id
_entity_poly.type
_entity_poly.pdbx_seq_one_letter_code
_entity_poly.pdbx_strand_id
1 'polypeptide(L)'
;MAQIMASMPDSAFYFHLAAVALLLLGLAAFRAVCYVMATADGRKARAGHMVLVSAGRLLALGGIWTAIVYGHGASERASAHNCRRLPAVDAAVRYAAEYCYLGRERVLLRIYGPERDRLLAHRTFTSAGPVQLSWDGQAVVFDPAAPGRKGRLALPPTLGDRLLARLP
;
A
#
# COMPACT_ATOMS: atom_id res chain seq x y z
N MET A 1 9.67 -33.31 -1.71
CA MET A 1 9.47 -32.33 -0.61
C MET A 1 9.00 -30.93 -1.08
N ALA A 2 8.86 -30.65 -2.39
CA ALA A 2 8.42 -29.35 -2.89
C ALA A 2 6.90 -29.25 -3.21
N GLN A 3 6.11 -30.30 -2.96
CA GLN A 3 4.70 -30.39 -3.35
C GLN A 3 3.68 -30.27 -2.20
N ILE A 4 4.12 -30.12 -0.94
CA ILE A 4 3.21 -30.01 0.21
C ILE A 4 2.82 -28.55 0.53
N MET A 5 3.43 -27.56 -0.12
CA MET A 5 3.12 -26.13 0.10
C MET A 5 2.00 -25.57 -0.79
N ALA A 6 1.41 -26.36 -1.69
CA ALA A 6 0.53 -25.86 -2.74
C ALA A 6 -0.98 -25.85 -2.41
N SER A 7 -1.40 -26.13 -1.17
CA SER A 7 -2.84 -26.24 -0.86
C SER A 7 -3.26 -25.74 0.53
N MET A 8 -2.52 -24.82 1.15
CA MET A 8 -3.07 -24.11 2.31
C MET A 8 -3.81 -22.85 1.82
N PRO A 9 -5.07 -22.64 2.23
CA PRO A 9 -5.74 -21.36 1.99
C PRO A 9 -4.89 -20.26 2.63
N ASP A 10 -4.70 -19.14 1.94
CA ASP A 10 -3.82 -18.04 2.36
C ASP A 10 -4.02 -17.64 3.83
N SER A 11 -5.25 -17.75 4.34
CA SER A 11 -5.62 -17.51 5.75
C SER A 11 -4.88 -18.39 6.76
N ALA A 12 -4.64 -19.66 6.46
CA ALA A 12 -3.93 -20.58 7.35
C ALA A 12 -2.46 -20.19 7.50
N PHE A 13 -1.82 -19.76 6.41
CA PHE A 13 -0.43 -19.28 6.43
C PHE A 13 -0.27 -18.03 7.30
N TYR A 14 -1.16 -17.04 7.15
CA TYR A 14 -1.15 -15.84 7.99
C TYR A 14 -1.41 -16.15 9.46
N PHE A 15 -2.30 -17.09 9.75
CA PHE A 15 -2.60 -17.53 11.12
C PHE A 15 -1.38 -18.18 11.78
N HIS A 16 -0.70 -19.10 11.09
CA HIS A 16 0.52 -19.73 11.61
C HIS A 16 1.65 -18.72 11.81
N LEU A 17 1.84 -17.79 10.87
CA LEU A 17 2.83 -16.73 10.99
C LEU A 17 2.55 -15.83 12.21
N ALA A 18 1.28 -15.45 12.41
CA ALA A 18 0.86 -14.66 13.56
C ALA A 18 1.09 -15.41 14.89
N ALA A 19 0.77 -16.71 14.93
CA ALA A 19 1.01 -17.55 16.10
C ALA A 19 2.50 -17.65 16.45
N VAL A 20 3.37 -17.86 15.46
CA VAL A 20 4.83 -17.88 15.65
C VAL A 20 5.35 -16.52 16.12
N ALA A 21 4.87 -15.43 15.53
CA ALA A 21 5.24 -14.08 15.96
C ALA A 21 4.85 -13.81 17.42
N LEU A 22 3.65 -14.20 17.84
CA LEU A 22 3.19 -14.08 19.22
C LEU A 22 4.04 -14.91 20.18
N LEU A 23 4.41 -16.14 19.82
CA LEU A 23 5.30 -16.99 20.64
C LEU A 23 6.68 -16.37 20.82
N LEU A 24 7.28 -15.84 19.75
CA LEU A 24 8.57 -15.16 19.81
C LEU A 24 8.50 -13.90 20.68
N LEU A 25 7.41 -13.14 20.56
CA LEU A 25 7.18 -11.91 21.33
C LEU A 25 6.98 -12.23 22.82
N GLY A 26 6.22 -13.29 23.12
CA GLY A 26 6.06 -13.82 24.47
C GLY A 26 7.38 -14.30 25.08
N LEU A 27 8.19 -15.05 24.33
CA LEU A 27 9.50 -15.51 24.78
C LEU A 27 10.46 -14.35 25.02
N ALA A 28 10.47 -13.34 24.14
CA ALA A 28 11.29 -12.15 24.29
C ALA A 28 10.89 -11.35 25.54
N ALA A 29 9.58 -11.17 25.77
CA ALA A 29 9.05 -10.51 26.96
C ALA A 29 9.40 -11.29 28.23
N PHE A 30 9.22 -12.61 28.23
CA PHE A 30 9.58 -13.48 29.35
C PHE A 30 11.06 -13.36 29.70
N ARG A 31 11.96 -13.47 28.71
CA ARG A 31 13.42 -13.31 28.93
C ARG A 31 13.77 -11.92 29.47
N ALA A 32 13.11 -10.87 28.97
CA ALA A 32 13.31 -9.52 29.47
C ALA A 32 12.88 -9.37 30.93
N VAL A 33 11.73 -9.93 31.31
CA VAL A 33 11.24 -9.93 32.70
C VAL A 33 12.18 -10.71 33.61
N CYS A 34 12.58 -11.92 33.23
CA CYS A 34 13.55 -12.72 34.00
C CYS A 34 14.87 -11.97 34.19
N TYR A 35 15.38 -11.30 33.16
CA TYR A 35 16.61 -10.51 33.24
C TYR A 35 16.48 -9.30 34.19
N VAL A 36 15.35 -8.60 34.14
CA VAL A 36 15.09 -7.46 35.03
C VAL A 36 14.95 -7.92 36.49
N MET A 37 14.27 -9.04 36.72
CA MET A 37 14.00 -9.59 38.06
C MET A 37 15.17 -10.36 38.68
N ALA A 38 16.18 -10.77 37.90
CA ALA A 38 17.29 -11.60 38.37
C ALA A 38 18.07 -11.03 39.57
N THR A 39 18.14 -9.70 39.73
CA THR A 39 18.77 -9.04 40.89
C THR A 39 17.94 -7.86 41.39
N ALA A 40 17.95 -7.62 42.70
CA ALA A 40 17.23 -6.51 43.32
C ALA A 40 17.89 -5.15 42.99
N ASP A 41 19.22 -5.10 42.97
CA ASP A 41 19.98 -3.90 42.69
C ASP A 41 19.91 -3.52 41.20
N GLY A 42 19.73 -2.23 40.92
CA GLY A 42 19.77 -1.71 39.55
C GLY A 42 18.56 -2.06 38.67
N ARG A 43 17.48 -2.62 39.24
CA ARG A 43 16.28 -3.05 38.49
C ARG A 43 15.67 -1.94 37.63
N LYS A 44 15.56 -0.72 38.16
CA LYS A 44 15.03 0.45 37.43
C LYS A 44 15.89 0.80 36.21
N ALA A 45 17.21 0.79 36.35
CA ALA A 45 18.14 1.09 35.27
C ALA A 45 18.08 0.02 34.16
N ARG A 46 18.05 -1.27 34.52
CA ARG A 46 17.88 -2.37 33.54
C ARG A 46 16.53 -2.33 32.83
N ALA A 47 15.45 -2.05 33.56
CA ALA A 47 14.12 -1.89 32.96
C ALA A 47 14.10 -0.74 31.94
N GLY A 48 14.66 0.42 32.30
CA GLY A 48 14.77 1.56 31.39
C GLY A 48 15.57 1.24 30.12
N HIS A 49 16.72 0.58 30.27
CA HIS A 49 17.53 0.14 29.14
C HIS A 49 16.79 -0.84 28.22
N MET A 50 16.04 -1.80 28.80
CA MET A 50 15.25 -2.76 28.01
C MET A 50 14.08 -2.11 27.28
N VAL A 51 13.43 -1.10 27.88
CA VAL A 51 12.40 -0.31 27.20
C VAL A 51 13.00 0.44 26.03
N LEU A 52 14.16 1.09 26.21
CA LEU A 52 14.84 1.82 25.14
C LEU A 52 15.23 0.91 23.97
N VAL A 53 15.84 -0.25 24.26
CA VAL A 53 16.23 -1.23 23.24
C VAL A 53 15.00 -1.79 22.52
N SER A 54 13.92 -2.08 23.24
CA SER A 54 12.68 -2.60 22.65
C SER A 54 12.00 -1.56 21.77
N ALA A 55 11.94 -0.30 22.21
CA ALA A 55 11.43 0.81 21.41
C ALA A 55 12.24 0.99 20.12
N GLY A 56 13.58 0.96 20.20
CA GLY A 56 14.46 1.02 19.03
C GLY A 56 14.21 -0.11 18.03
N ARG A 57 14.01 -1.35 18.51
CA ARG A 57 13.68 -2.50 17.66
C ARG A 57 12.33 -2.36 16.98
N LEU A 58 11.30 -1.88 17.70
CA LEU A 58 9.98 -1.65 17.12
C LEU A 58 10.03 -0.56 16.04
N LEU A 59 10.77 0.52 16.27
CA LEU A 59 11.00 1.56 15.27
C LEU A 59 11.73 1.02 14.04
N ALA A 60 12.75 0.19 14.23
CA ALA A 60 13.46 -0.44 13.12
C ALA A 60 12.55 -1.37 12.31
N LEU A 61 11.73 -2.20 12.96
CA LEU A 61 10.75 -3.05 12.28
C LEU A 61 9.71 -2.23 11.51
N GLY A 62 9.21 -1.14 12.10
CA GLY A 62 8.32 -0.21 11.40
C GLY A 62 8.98 0.43 10.18
N GLY A 63 10.25 0.82 10.30
CA GLY A 63 11.04 1.35 9.19
C GLY A 63 11.26 0.33 8.07
N ILE A 64 11.60 -0.91 8.40
CA ILE A 64 11.77 -2.00 7.42
C ILE A 64 10.43 -2.29 6.72
N TRP A 65 9.34 -2.42 7.48
CA TRP A 65 8.01 -2.67 6.92
C TRP A 65 7.59 -1.59 5.94
N THR A 66 7.74 -0.31 6.32
CA THR A 66 7.43 0.82 5.45
C THR A 66 8.29 0.82 4.18
N ALA A 67 9.59 0.52 4.30
CA ALA A 67 10.48 0.39 3.14
C ALA A 67 10.07 -0.76 2.20
N ILE A 68 9.64 -1.90 2.72
CA ILE A 68 9.15 -3.04 1.92
C ILE A 68 7.88 -2.66 1.17
N VAL A 69 6.87 -2.13 1.88
CA VAL A 69 5.59 -1.73 1.28
C VAL A 69 5.81 -0.67 0.21
N TYR A 70 6.65 0.32 0.49
CA TYR A 70 7.02 1.36 -0.45
C TYR A 70 7.76 0.80 -1.67
N GLY A 71 8.76 -0.06 -1.45
CA GLY A 71 9.55 -0.67 -2.52
C GLY A 71 8.70 -1.55 -3.45
N HIS A 72 7.75 -2.29 -2.90
CA HIS A 72 6.80 -3.08 -3.70
C HIS A 72 5.93 -2.19 -4.58
N GLY A 73 5.37 -1.11 -4.03
CA GLY A 73 4.58 -0.15 -4.80
C GLY A 73 5.38 0.56 -5.90
N ALA A 74 6.62 0.97 -5.61
CA ALA A 74 7.50 1.59 -6.58
C ALA A 74 7.90 0.63 -7.72
N SER A 75 8.22 -0.62 -7.38
CA SER A 75 8.55 -1.67 -8.36
C SER A 75 7.37 -1.99 -9.28
N GLU A 76 6.16 -2.09 -8.72
CA GLU A 76 4.94 -2.26 -9.53
C GLU A 76 4.80 -1.11 -10.53
N ARG A 77 4.94 0.13 -10.09
CA ARG A 77 4.85 1.31 -10.99
C ARG A 77 5.97 1.38 -12.01
N ALA A 78 7.15 0.86 -11.70
CA ALA A 78 8.27 0.75 -12.65
C ALA A 78 7.99 -0.29 -13.75
N SER A 79 7.17 -1.31 -13.46
CA SER A 79 6.72 -2.31 -14.45
C SER A 79 5.57 -1.84 -15.36
N ALA A 80 5.17 -0.56 -15.25
CA ALA A 80 4.11 0.00 -16.06
C ALA A 80 4.47 -0.02 -17.56
N HIS A 81 3.58 -0.56 -18.37
CA HIS A 81 3.75 -0.69 -19.82
C HIS A 81 2.43 -0.41 -20.54
N ASN A 82 2.48 -0.20 -21.86
CA ASN A 82 1.31 0.09 -22.71
C ASN A 82 0.48 1.28 -22.21
N CYS A 83 1.16 2.36 -21.78
CA CYS A 83 0.51 3.59 -21.35
C CYS A 83 -0.25 4.26 -22.49
N ARG A 84 -1.54 4.55 -22.28
CA ARG A 84 -2.38 5.28 -23.23
C ARG A 84 -3.00 6.47 -22.55
N ARG A 85 -2.87 7.63 -23.18
CA ARG A 85 -3.45 8.90 -22.72
C ARG A 85 -4.75 9.16 -23.47
N LEU A 86 -5.80 9.47 -22.73
CA LEU A 86 -7.13 9.81 -23.21
C LEU A 86 -7.45 11.24 -22.76
N PRO A 87 -7.63 12.20 -23.69
CA PRO A 87 -8.13 13.51 -23.33
C PRO A 87 -9.58 13.41 -22.83
N ALA A 88 -9.99 14.31 -21.94
CA ALA A 88 -11.41 14.48 -21.63
C ALA A 88 -12.17 14.87 -22.90
N VAL A 89 -13.36 14.29 -23.08
CA VAL A 89 -14.20 14.53 -24.26
C VAL A 89 -14.84 15.94 -24.21
N ASP A 90 -15.01 16.50 -23.01
CA ASP A 90 -15.61 17.83 -22.81
C ASP A 90 -14.59 18.97 -22.80
N ALA A 91 -14.75 19.90 -23.74
CA ALA A 91 -13.91 21.09 -23.93
C ALA A 91 -13.89 22.07 -22.75
N ALA A 92 -14.88 21.99 -21.84
CA ALA A 92 -14.99 22.88 -20.68
C ALA A 92 -14.02 22.51 -19.54
N VAL A 93 -13.49 21.29 -19.54
CA VAL A 93 -12.69 20.78 -18.44
C VAL A 93 -11.45 20.09 -19.00
N ARG A 94 -10.32 20.82 -19.05
CA ARG A 94 -9.05 20.30 -19.61
C ARG A 94 -8.38 19.29 -18.66
N TYR A 95 -9.04 18.18 -18.37
CA TYR A 95 -8.41 17.04 -17.72
C TYR A 95 -7.92 16.04 -18.77
N ALA A 96 -6.84 15.33 -18.46
CA ALA A 96 -6.40 14.19 -19.24
C ALA A 96 -6.27 12.98 -18.32
N ALA A 97 -6.71 11.81 -18.78
CA ALA A 97 -6.48 10.56 -18.08
C ALA A 97 -5.41 9.76 -18.81
N GLU A 98 -4.56 9.06 -18.08
CA GLU A 98 -3.61 8.11 -18.63
C GLU A 98 -3.74 6.82 -17.88
N TYR A 99 -3.86 5.71 -18.60
CA TYR A 99 -3.86 4.39 -17.99
C TYR A 99 -2.67 3.60 -18.50
N CYS A 100 -2.01 2.89 -17.59
CA CYS A 100 -0.91 1.98 -17.89
C CYS A 100 -1.22 0.61 -17.32
N TYR A 101 -0.84 -0.45 -18.04
CA TYR A 101 -0.93 -1.81 -17.52
C TYR A 101 0.27 -2.08 -16.61
N LEU A 102 0.00 -2.66 -15.45
CA LEU A 102 0.98 -3.16 -14.50
C LEU A 102 1.01 -4.70 -14.60
N GLY A 103 2.01 -5.34 -13.99
CA GLY A 103 2.00 -6.81 -13.87
C GLY A 103 0.78 -7.34 -13.10
N ARG A 104 0.40 -8.60 -13.38
CA ARG A 104 -0.67 -9.36 -12.70
C ARG A 104 -2.07 -8.71 -12.78
N GLU A 105 -2.51 -8.35 -13.99
CA GLU A 105 -3.86 -7.80 -14.25
C GLU A 105 -4.19 -6.51 -13.49
N ARG A 106 -3.18 -5.74 -13.12
CA ARG A 106 -3.35 -4.45 -12.46
C ARG A 106 -3.22 -3.33 -13.48
N VAL A 107 -3.93 -2.25 -13.23
CA VAL A 107 -3.95 -1.05 -14.08
C VAL A 107 -3.71 0.15 -13.20
N LEU A 108 -2.78 1.01 -13.61
CA LEU A 108 -2.53 2.32 -13.02
C LEU A 108 -3.25 3.39 -13.82
N LEU A 109 -4.22 4.06 -13.22
CA LEU A 109 -4.87 5.24 -13.76
C LEU A 109 -4.26 6.49 -13.13
N ARG A 110 -3.87 7.45 -13.97
CA ARG A 110 -3.38 8.78 -13.60
C ARG A 110 -4.28 9.84 -14.19
N ILE A 111 -4.62 10.85 -13.41
CA ILE A 111 -5.39 12.01 -13.86
C ILE A 111 -4.51 13.25 -13.79
N TYR A 112 -4.46 13.95 -14.91
CA TYR A 112 -3.71 15.18 -15.10
C TYR A 112 -4.65 16.38 -15.17
N GLY A 113 -4.19 17.47 -14.56
CA GLY A 113 -4.87 18.74 -14.52
C GLY A 113 -4.68 19.61 -15.77
N PRO A 114 -5.49 20.67 -15.89
CA PRO A 114 -5.40 21.65 -16.99
C PRO A 114 -4.09 22.46 -16.96
N GLU A 115 -3.49 22.60 -15.79
CA GLU A 115 -2.24 23.33 -15.60
C GLU A 115 -1.06 22.37 -15.77
N ARG A 116 -0.36 22.50 -16.91
CA ARG A 116 0.97 21.90 -17.18
C ARG A 116 1.06 20.38 -16.99
N ASP A 117 0.02 19.62 -17.34
CA ASP A 117 0.00 18.15 -17.14
C ASP A 117 0.35 17.75 -15.70
N ARG A 118 -0.10 18.53 -14.71
CA ARG A 118 0.17 18.22 -13.31
C ARG A 118 -0.63 16.99 -12.89
N LEU A 119 0.05 15.97 -12.35
CA LEU A 119 -0.63 14.81 -11.76
C LEU A 119 -1.48 15.27 -10.57
N LEU A 120 -2.79 15.06 -10.68
CA LEU A 120 -3.77 15.42 -9.66
C LEU A 120 -4.19 14.24 -8.80
N ALA A 121 -4.25 13.04 -9.39
CA ALA A 121 -4.67 11.83 -8.72
C ALA A 121 -4.12 10.60 -9.44
N HIS A 122 -3.92 9.52 -8.70
CA HIS A 122 -3.65 8.20 -9.25
C HIS A 122 -4.42 7.12 -8.50
N ARG A 123 -4.77 6.05 -9.20
CA ARG A 123 -5.49 4.88 -8.67
C ARG A 123 -4.94 3.61 -9.32
N THR A 124 -4.75 2.59 -8.51
CA THR A 124 -4.44 1.25 -8.98
C THR A 124 -5.65 0.37 -8.77
N PHE A 125 -6.08 -0.35 -9.80
CA PHE A 125 -7.19 -1.30 -9.73
C PHE A 125 -6.86 -2.56 -10.54
N THR A 126 -7.59 -3.64 -10.25
CA THR A 126 -7.46 -4.91 -10.98
C THR A 126 -8.45 -4.95 -12.13
N SER A 127 -8.01 -5.29 -13.33
CA SER A 127 -8.86 -5.45 -14.51
C SER A 127 -8.37 -6.64 -15.33
N ALA A 128 -9.26 -7.64 -15.50
CA ALA A 128 -9.00 -8.84 -16.29
C ALA A 128 -9.23 -8.64 -17.81
N GLY A 129 -9.57 -7.41 -18.24
CA GLY A 129 -9.97 -7.12 -19.61
C GLY A 129 -9.51 -5.74 -20.12
N PRO A 130 -9.94 -5.32 -21.32
CA PRO A 130 -9.63 -4.00 -21.85
C PRO A 130 -10.24 -2.92 -20.95
N VAL A 131 -9.43 -1.94 -20.57
CA VAL A 131 -9.84 -0.85 -19.69
C VAL A 131 -10.83 0.04 -20.44
N GLN A 132 -12.05 0.13 -19.93
CA GLN A 132 -13.08 1.04 -20.43
C GLN A 132 -13.11 2.28 -19.54
N LEU A 133 -12.62 3.40 -20.08
CA LEU A 133 -12.64 4.70 -19.43
C LEU A 133 -13.75 5.54 -20.05
N SER A 134 -14.67 6.02 -19.23
CA SER A 134 -15.70 6.97 -19.63
C SER A 134 -15.69 8.21 -18.73
N TRP A 135 -16.03 9.35 -19.34
CA TRP A 135 -16.12 10.63 -18.67
C TRP A 135 -17.60 10.93 -18.43
N ASP A 136 -17.96 11.22 -17.17
CA ASP A 136 -19.33 11.59 -16.76
C ASP A 136 -19.45 13.10 -16.46
N GLY A 137 -18.49 13.90 -16.96
CA GLY A 137 -18.35 15.34 -16.68
C GLY A 137 -17.93 15.69 -15.24
N GLN A 138 -18.48 14.99 -14.25
CA GLN A 138 -18.21 15.14 -12.81
C GLN A 138 -17.26 14.07 -12.27
N ALA A 139 -17.01 13.00 -13.01
CA ALA A 139 -16.13 11.91 -12.61
C ALA A 139 -15.53 11.17 -13.80
N VAL A 140 -14.39 10.53 -13.58
CA VAL A 140 -13.85 9.49 -14.47
C VAL A 140 -14.32 8.13 -13.95
N VAL A 141 -15.03 7.40 -14.78
CA VAL A 141 -15.44 6.02 -14.52
C VAL A 141 -14.46 5.10 -15.22
N PHE A 142 -13.80 4.24 -14.45
CA PHE A 142 -12.77 3.32 -14.93
C PHE A 142 -13.07 1.85 -14.61
N ASP A 143 -14.00 1.63 -13.68
CA ASP A 143 -14.56 0.30 -13.40
C ASP A 143 -16.06 0.46 -13.10
N PRO A 144 -16.94 0.26 -14.09
CA PRO A 144 -18.39 0.37 -13.88
C PRO A 144 -18.95 -0.78 -13.03
N ALA A 145 -18.23 -1.89 -12.90
CA ALA A 145 -18.65 -3.05 -12.10
C ALA A 145 -18.28 -2.89 -10.61
N ALA A 146 -17.30 -2.05 -10.28
CA ALA A 146 -16.94 -1.78 -8.90
C ALA A 146 -17.98 -0.93 -8.16
N PRO A 147 -18.40 -1.32 -6.95
CA PRO A 147 -19.40 -0.59 -6.20
C PRO A 147 -18.88 0.77 -5.71
N GLY A 148 -19.69 1.82 -5.91
CA GLY A 148 -19.52 3.15 -5.33
C GLY A 148 -18.27 3.90 -5.83
N ARG A 149 -17.45 4.38 -4.88
CA ARG A 149 -16.26 5.21 -5.15
C ARG A 149 -15.03 4.43 -5.61
N LYS A 150 -15.11 3.09 -5.67
CA LYS A 150 -13.96 2.25 -6.06
C LYS A 150 -13.72 2.21 -7.56
N GLY A 151 -14.77 2.43 -8.36
CA GLY A 151 -14.69 2.47 -9.83
C GLY A 151 -14.89 3.84 -10.46
N ARG A 152 -15.04 4.88 -9.61
CA ARG A 152 -15.29 6.27 -10.03
C ARG A 152 -14.37 7.21 -9.27
N LEU A 153 -13.73 8.12 -9.99
CA LEU A 153 -12.90 9.18 -9.41
C LEU A 153 -13.56 10.53 -9.69
N ALA A 154 -14.01 11.22 -8.64
CA ALA A 154 -14.68 12.51 -8.74
C ALA A 154 -13.71 13.61 -9.23
N LEU A 155 -14.24 14.52 -10.04
CA LEU A 155 -13.57 15.69 -10.58
C LEU A 155 -14.25 16.96 -10.01
N PRO A 156 -13.50 17.92 -9.44
CA PRO A 156 -12.07 17.88 -9.18
C PRO A 156 -11.70 16.86 -8.09
N PRO A 157 -10.50 16.25 -8.16
CA PRO A 157 -10.04 15.31 -7.14
C PRO A 157 -9.84 16.01 -5.79
N THR A 158 -10.10 15.26 -4.72
CA THR A 158 -10.04 15.76 -3.35
C THR A 158 -8.63 16.18 -2.95
N LEU A 159 -8.50 17.02 -1.91
CA LEU A 159 -7.18 17.41 -1.41
C LEU A 159 -6.34 16.20 -0.97
N GLY A 160 -6.99 15.18 -0.40
CA GLY A 160 -6.33 13.91 -0.04
C GLY A 160 -5.76 13.19 -1.26
N ASP A 161 -6.52 13.13 -2.36
CA ASP A 161 -6.05 12.52 -3.61
C ASP A 161 -4.85 13.26 -4.20
N ARG A 162 -4.85 14.60 -4.11
CA ARG A 162 -3.72 15.43 -4.56
C ARG A 162 -2.47 15.24 -3.71
N LEU A 163 -2.61 15.03 -2.41
CA LEU A 163 -1.49 14.73 -1.52
C LEU A 163 -0.92 13.34 -1.82
N LEU A 164 -1.80 12.33 -1.95
CA LEU A 164 -1.41 10.97 -2.32
C LEU A 164 -0.79 10.88 -3.72
N ALA A 165 -1.18 11.77 -4.65
CA ALA A 165 -0.57 11.86 -5.97
C ALA A 165 0.85 12.43 -5.98
N ARG A 166 1.23 13.19 -4.94
CA ARG A 166 2.60 13.70 -4.78
C ARG A 166 3.52 12.70 -4.10
N LEU A 167 2.94 11.69 -3.44
CA LEU A 167 3.68 10.58 -2.88
C LEU A 167 3.96 9.58 -4.02
N PRO A 168 5.24 9.21 -4.23
CA PRO A 168 5.64 8.34 -5.33
C PRO A 168 4.91 6.99 -5.35
#